data_AF-X1IIE2-F1
#
_entry.id   AF-X1IIE2-F1
#
_cell.length_a   1.000
_cell.length_b   1.000
_cell.length_c   1.000
_cell.angle_alpha   90.00
_cell.angle_beta   90.00
_cell.angle_gamma   90.00
#
_symmetry.space_group_name_H-M   'P 1'
#
loop_
_entity.id
_entity.type
_entity.pdbx_description
1 polymer ?
#
loop_
_entity_poly.entity_id
_entity_poly.type
_entity_poly.pdbx_seq_one_letter_code
_entity_poly.pdbx_strand_id
1 'polypeptide(L)'
;ISYIEFHSSPLTNVEAISELIDYAITSDVNYLGFNYPLDRCLNCGFEGTFDKCENCKSDNIKRIRRVSGYLEDVAFFTEGKKAEVVHRTPNTELNRICK
;
A
#
# COMPACT_ATOMS: atom_id res chain seq x y z
N ILE A 1 -10.90 -5.88 11.23
CA ILE A 1 -9.85 -4.94 10.78
C ILE A 1 -10.33 -4.26 9.50
N SER A 2 -10.10 -2.96 9.38
CA SER A 2 -10.44 -2.16 8.21
C SER A 2 -9.14 -1.67 7.54
N TYR A 3 -9.12 -1.64 6.21
CA TYR A 3 -7.98 -1.15 5.44
C TYR A 3 -8.38 0.02 4.55
N ILE A 4 -7.44 0.96 4.39
CA ILE A 4 -7.48 2.00 3.35
C ILE A 4 -6.28 1.77 2.44
N GLU A 5 -6.55 1.69 1.15
CA GLU A 5 -5.60 1.46 0.07
C GLU A 5 -5.24 2.80 -0.59
N PHE A 6 -3.96 3.18 -0.52
CA PHE A 6 -3.44 4.37 -1.19
C PHE A 6 -2.67 4.02 -2.47
N HIS A 7 -2.65 4.97 -3.41
CA HIS A 7 -1.82 4.87 -4.62
C HIS A 7 -0.32 4.93 -4.31
N SER A 8 0.07 5.72 -3.31
CA SER A 8 1.46 6.00 -2.96
C SER A 8 1.62 6.14 -1.46
N SER A 9 2.87 6.21 -1.00
CA SER A 9 3.18 6.44 0.41
C SER A 9 2.58 7.76 0.90
N PRO A 10 1.80 7.76 2.00
CA PRO A 10 1.22 8.97 2.57
C PRO A 10 2.17 9.70 3.53
N LEU A 11 3.43 9.26 3.65
CA LEU A 11 4.37 9.77 4.67
C LEU A 11 4.70 11.26 4.53
N THR A 12 4.46 11.86 3.36
CA THR A 12 4.66 13.30 3.12
C THR A 12 3.43 14.15 3.45
N ASN A 13 2.29 13.54 3.77
CA ASN A 13 1.03 14.22 4.11
C ASN A 13 0.45 13.59 5.39
N VAL A 14 1.07 13.92 6.51
CA VAL A 14 0.72 13.37 7.83
C VAL A 14 -0.62 13.88 8.32
N GLU A 15 -1.02 15.08 7.89
CA GLU A 15 -2.31 15.70 8.19
C GLU A 15 -3.45 14.84 7.63
N ALA A 16 -3.36 14.39 6.38
CA ALA A 16 -4.37 13.52 5.79
C ALA A 16 -4.50 12.18 6.54
N ILE A 17 -3.40 11.64 7.06
CA ILE A 17 -3.44 10.43 7.90
C ILE A 17 -4.13 10.71 9.24
N SER A 18 -3.87 11.85 9.86
CA SER A 18 -4.55 12.26 11.10
C SER A 18 -6.05 12.37 10.89
N GLU A 19 -6.50 13.05 9.83
CA GLU A 19 -7.92 13.21 9.51
C GLU A 19 -8.63 11.86 9.32
N LEU A 20 -7.97 10.91 8.64
CA LEU A 20 -8.52 9.57 8.45
C LEU A 20 -8.60 8.77 9.76
N ILE A 21 -7.62 8.95 10.66
CA ILE A 21 -7.64 8.34 11.98
C ILE A 21 -8.79 8.91 12.82
N ASP A 22 -8.95 10.23 12.84
CA ASP A 22 -10.03 10.91 13.57
C ASP A 22 -11.41 10.47 13.06
N TYR A 23 -11.56 10.37 11.74
CA TYR A 23 -12.77 9.84 11.12
C TYR A 23 -13.02 8.37 11.50
N ALA A 24 -11.97 7.53 11.52
CA ALA A 24 -12.08 6.15 11.93
C ALA A 24 -12.52 5.99 13.40
N ILE A 25 -11.97 6.81 14.31
CA ILE A 25 -12.35 6.83 15.72
C ILE A 25 -13.83 7.20 15.89
N THR A 26 -14.26 8.28 15.23
CA THR A 26 -15.67 8.74 15.29
C THR A 26 -16.64 7.78 14.61
N SER A 27 -16.14 6.91 13.72
CA SER A 27 -16.90 5.86 13.03
C SER A 27 -16.82 4.48 13.72
N ASP A 28 -16.32 4.40 14.96
CA ASP A 28 -16.19 3.15 15.74
C ASP A 28 -15.30 2.08 15.08
N VAL A 29 -14.28 2.50 14.31
CA VAL A 29 -13.29 1.60 13.71
C VAL A 29 -12.15 1.35 14.71
N ASN A 30 -12.19 0.19 15.33
CA ASN A 30 -11.24 -0.20 16.38
C ASN A 30 -9.88 -0.70 15.87
N TYR A 31 -9.76 -1.08 14.59
CA TYR A 31 -8.48 -1.53 14.01
C TYR A 31 -8.39 -1.11 12.55
N LEU A 32 -7.63 -0.06 12.28
CA LEU A 32 -7.37 0.51 10.96
C LEU A 32 -5.94 0.21 10.49
N GLY A 33 -5.78 -0.11 9.21
CA GLY A 33 -4.48 -0.22 8.55
C GLY A 33 -4.46 0.56 7.25
N PHE A 34 -3.30 1.15 6.95
CA PHE A 34 -3.05 1.83 5.68
C PHE A 34 -2.13 0.97 4.82
N ASN A 35 -2.56 0.69 3.59
CA ASN A 35 -1.81 -0.08 2.63
C ASN A 35 -1.40 0.82 1.47
N TYR A 36 -0.14 0.72 1.06
CA TYR A 36 0.40 1.36 -0.12
C TYR A 36 1.53 0.49 -0.68
N PRO A 37 1.89 0.64 -1.96
CA PRO A 37 3.03 -0.06 -2.53
C PRO A 37 4.34 0.36 -1.86
N LEU A 38 5.03 -0.58 -1.20
CA LEU A 38 6.37 -0.38 -0.66
C LEU A 38 7.36 -1.31 -1.35
N ASP A 39 8.32 -0.73 -2.05
CA ASP A 39 9.35 -1.42 -2.80
C ASP A 39 10.73 -1.01 -2.29
N ARG A 40 11.65 -1.97 -2.19
CA ARG A 40 13.03 -1.75 -1.74
C ARG A 40 14.02 -2.37 -2.72
N CYS A 41 14.96 -1.56 -3.20
CA CYS A 41 16.06 -2.06 -3.99
C CYS A 41 17.03 -2.86 -3.12
N LEU A 42 17.27 -4.12 -3.49
CA LEU A 42 18.18 -4.99 -2.76
C LEU A 42 19.66 -4.70 -3.03
N ASN A 43 19.97 -3.90 -4.06
CA ASN A 43 21.35 -3.54 -4.40
C ASN A 43 21.82 -2.26 -3.70
N CYS A 44 20.98 -1.22 -3.64
CA CYS A 44 21.37 0.08 -3.08
C CYS A 44 20.52 0.54 -1.88
N GLY A 45 19.49 -0.21 -1.50
CA GLY A 45 18.65 0.09 -0.34
C GLY A 45 17.63 1.22 -0.54
N PHE A 46 17.49 1.77 -1.75
CA PHE A 46 16.47 2.79 -2.02
C PHE A 46 15.06 2.23 -1.81
N GLU A 47 14.21 2.98 -1.10
CA GLU A 47 12.84 2.62 -0.77
C GLU A 47 11.86 3.61 -1.40
N GLY A 48 10.70 3.12 -1.84
CA GLY A 48 9.70 3.92 -2.55
C GLY A 48 8.68 3.04 -3.26
N THR A 49 8.13 3.54 -4.37
CA THR A 49 7.23 2.78 -5.25
C THR A 49 7.79 2.86 -6.67
N PHE A 50 8.28 1.76 -7.22
CA PHE A 50 8.94 1.77 -8.52
C PHE A 50 9.07 0.36 -9.13
N ASP A 51 9.08 0.28 -10.45
CA ASP A 51 9.36 -0.98 -11.15
C ASP A 51 10.86 -1.25 -11.32
N LYS A 52 11.65 -0.19 -11.50
CA LYS A 52 13.11 -0.21 -11.61
C LYS A 52 13.70 0.79 -10.63
N CYS A 53 14.77 0.44 -9.94
CA CYS A 53 15.36 1.32 -8.94
C CYS A 53 15.80 2.66 -9.58
N GLU A 54 15.24 3.76 -9.11
CA GLU A 54 15.54 5.08 -9.66
C GLU A 54 17.00 5.51 -9.43
N ASN A 55 17.59 5.06 -8.32
CA ASN A 55 18.95 5.39 -7.89
C ASN A 55 20.05 4.59 -8.64
N CYS A 56 19.89 3.27 -8.79
CA CYS A 56 20.94 2.40 -9.37
C CYS A 56 20.51 1.60 -10.61
N LYS A 57 19.27 1.79 -11.09
CA LYS A 57 18.68 1.12 -12.26
C LYS A 57 18.57 -0.41 -12.18
N SER A 58 18.81 -0.98 -11.00
CA SER A 58 18.63 -2.41 -10.74
C SER A 58 17.17 -2.85 -10.81
N ASP A 59 16.96 -4.05 -11.33
CA ASP A 59 15.69 -4.78 -11.35
C ASP A 59 15.52 -5.72 -10.12
N ASN A 60 16.54 -5.79 -9.25
CA ASN A 60 16.52 -6.61 -8.04
C ASN A 60 15.74 -5.91 -6.91
N ILE A 61 14.42 -5.99 -6.99
CA ILE A 61 13.48 -5.25 -6.15
C ILE A 61 12.69 -6.21 -5.25
N LYS A 62 12.76 -5.98 -3.94
CA LYS A 62 11.87 -6.58 -2.95
C LYS A 62 10.57 -5.79 -2.91
N ARG A 63 9.44 -6.44 -3.22
CA ARG A 63 8.10 -5.83 -3.21
C ARG A 63 7.37 -6.28 -1.96
N ILE A 64 7.08 -5.36 -1.05
CA ILE A 64 6.42 -5.64 0.23
C ILE A 64 4.95 -5.26 0.12
N ARG A 65 4.05 -6.20 0.41
CA ARG A 65 2.59 -5.96 0.39
C ARG A 65 1.94 -6.62 1.60
N ARG A 66 0.69 -6.25 1.90
CA ARG A 66 -0.13 -6.83 2.96
C ARG A 66 -1.42 -7.40 2.39
N VAL A 67 -1.63 -8.70 2.59
CA VAL A 67 -2.87 -9.38 2.16
C VAL A 67 -3.58 -9.98 3.37
N SER A 68 -2.89 -10.81 4.15
CA SER A 68 -3.43 -11.52 5.31
C SER A 68 -3.10 -10.86 6.66
N GLY A 69 -2.99 -9.53 6.68
CA GLY A 69 -2.80 -8.73 7.90
C GLY A 69 -1.36 -8.37 8.28
N TYR A 70 -0.37 -9.14 7.84
CA TYR A 70 1.06 -8.84 8.02
C TYR A 70 1.74 -8.44 6.71
N LEU A 71 2.84 -7.70 6.82
CA LEU A 71 3.69 -7.33 5.69
C LEU A 71 4.56 -8.52 5.29
N GLU A 72 4.57 -8.84 4.01
CA GLU A 72 5.30 -9.98 3.47
C GLU A 72 5.84 -9.62 2.07
N ASP A 73 6.93 -10.29 1.70
CA ASP A 73 7.49 -10.17 0.35
C ASP A 73 6.58 -10.90 -0.65
N VAL A 74 6.20 -10.22 -1.73
CA VAL A 74 5.36 -10.77 -2.79
C VAL A 74 6.00 -12.03 -3.41
N ALA A 75 7.33 -12.17 -3.34
CA ALA A 75 8.03 -13.37 -3.80
C ALA A 75 7.57 -14.66 -3.08
N PHE A 76 7.11 -14.56 -1.82
CA PHE A 76 6.64 -15.71 -1.03
C PHE A 76 5.12 -15.89 -1.05
N PHE A 77 4.40 -15.05 -1.81
CA PHE A 77 2.94 -15.13 -1.86
C PHE A 77 2.47 -16.42 -2.53
N THR A 78 1.39 -16.97 -1.99
CA THR A 78 0.60 -17.98 -2.70
C THR A 78 -0.05 -17.36 -3.95
N GLU A 79 -0.45 -18.20 -4.91
CA GLU A 79 -1.10 -17.72 -6.14
C GLU A 79 -2.35 -16.88 -5.86
N GLY A 80 -3.14 -17.24 -4.85
CA GLY A 80 -4.31 -16.45 -4.43
C GLY A 80 -3.93 -15.05 -3.90
N LYS A 81 -2.86 -14.95 -3.12
CA LYS A 81 -2.36 -13.65 -2.62
C LYS A 81 -1.82 -12.78 -3.77
N LYS A 82 -1.13 -13.39 -4.75
CA LYS A 82 -0.66 -12.66 -5.95
C LYS A 82 -1.83 -12.12 -6.76
N ALA A 83 -2.85 -12.95 -7.01
CA ALA A 83 -4.04 -12.53 -7.74
C ALA A 83 -4.78 -11.39 -7.02
N GLU A 84 -4.91 -11.47 -5.70
CA GLU A 84 -5.53 -10.40 -4.90
C GLU A 84 -4.79 -9.06 -5.07
N VAL A 85 -3.47 -9.04 -4.92
CA VAL A 85 -2.68 -7.81 -5.12
C VAL A 85 -2.83 -7.24 -6.53
N VAL A 86 -2.92 -8.08 -7.56
CA VAL A 86 -3.10 -7.65 -8.95
C VAL A 86 -4.47 -6.99 -9.17
N HIS A 87 -5.51 -7.47 -8.49
CA HIS A 87 -6.87 -6.94 -8.62
C HIS A 87 -7.21 -5.83 -7.63
N ARG A 88 -6.35 -5.58 -6.64
CA ARG A 88 -6.53 -4.56 -5.61
C ARG A 88 -6.51 -3.15 -6.20
N THR A 89 -7.45 -2.32 -5.77
CA THR A 89 -7.56 -0.92 -6.18
C THR A 89 -7.51 0.02 -4.98
N PRO A 90 -6.85 1.18 -5.12
CA PRO A 90 -6.89 2.24 -4.12
C PRO A 90 -8.30 2.71 -3.82
N ASN A 91 -8.53 3.15 -2.58
CA ASN A 91 -9.77 3.80 -2.17
C ASN A 91 -9.76 5.26 -2.64
N THR A 92 -10.07 5.46 -3.91
CA THR A 92 -10.32 6.78 -4.49
C THR A 92 -11.80 6.90 -4.87
N GLU A 93 -12.32 8.13 -4.91
CA GLU A 93 -13.65 8.40 -5.46
C GLU A 93 -13.66 8.25 -6.99
N LEU A 94 -13.51 7.03 -7.48
CA LEU A 94 -13.85 6.68 -8.85
C LEU A 94 -15.21 5.97 -8.80
N ASN A 95 -16.29 6.74 -8.98
CA ASN A 95 -17.70 6.35 -9.19
C ASN A 95 -18.72 6.70 -8.09
N ARG A 96 -18.76 7.94 -7.59
CA ARG A 96 -19.98 8.51 -6.98
C ARG A 96 -20.53 9.79 -7.64
N ILE A 97 -19.99 10.17 -8.80
CA ILE A 97 -20.58 11.20 -9.65
C ILE A 97 -20.85 10.54 -11.02
N CYS A 98 -22.13 10.55 -11.43
CA CYS A 98 -22.70 9.99 -12.67
C CYS A 98 -23.08 8.48 -12.65
N LYS A 99 -24.19 8.16 -11.96
CA LYS A 99 -25.48 7.93 -12.62
C LYS A 99 -26.62 8.18 -11.63
#